data_AF-A0AA43XJI7-F1
#
_entry.id   AF-A0AA43XJI7-F1
#
_cell.length_a   1.000
_cell.length_b   1.000
_cell.length_c   1.000
_cell.angle_alpha   90.00
_cell.angle_beta   90.00
_cell.angle_gamma   90.00
#
_symmetry.space_group_name_H-M   'P 1'
#
loop_
_entity.id
_entity.type
_entity.pdbx_description
1 polymer ?
#
loop_
_entity_poly.entity_id
_entity_poly.type
_entity_poly.pdbx_seq_one_letter_code
_entity_poly.pdbx_strand_id
1 'polypeptide(L)'
;MKMETVTVQGVVDLREDAEAMVTAKEQGVFTTTSMEALFEKEMDLIIEVTGNEKVKKQLNELNTGNTDIMGSKSAALMMNLVDQGEELNQNLEAHIHEVNRLSDNLESFIADTVGNIQKTDEIVRYMNKVTNQTNILGLNASIEAARAGEAGRGFAVVAKEVQSLANNSDTLAEEINSILGKIKEDVEGTQAMVKDLKEAAGKA
;
A
#
# COMPACT_ATOMS: atom_id res chain seq x y z
N MET A 1 -2.07 -15.55 -24.92
CA MET A 1 -3.34 -15.88 -25.60
C MET A 1 -4.37 -14.90 -25.05
N LYS A 2 -4.75 -13.86 -25.80
CA LYS A 2 -5.89 -13.02 -25.39
C LYS A 2 -7.12 -13.91 -25.55
N MET A 3 -7.85 -14.17 -24.48
CA MET A 3 -9.16 -14.80 -24.65
C MET A 3 -10.02 -13.82 -25.43
N GLU A 4 -10.57 -14.28 -26.55
CA GLU A 4 -11.63 -13.57 -27.23
C GLU A 4 -12.83 -13.43 -26.28
N THR A 5 -13.62 -12.38 -26.44
CA THR A 5 -14.82 -12.14 -25.66
C THR A 5 -15.80 -13.31 -25.83
N VAL A 6 -16.03 -14.07 -24.76
CA VAL A 6 -17.05 -15.12 -24.73
C VAL A 6 -18.42 -14.45 -24.80
N THR A 7 -19.25 -14.85 -25.76
CA THR A 7 -20.62 -14.35 -25.92
C THR A 7 -21.59 -15.48 -25.68
N VAL A 8 -22.52 -15.30 -24.73
CA VAL A 8 -23.58 -16.27 -24.50
C VAL A 8 -24.59 -16.17 -25.65
N GLN A 9 -24.62 -17.19 -26.51
CA GLN A 9 -25.51 -17.22 -27.67
C GLN A 9 -26.92 -17.73 -27.35
N GLY A 10 -27.06 -18.53 -26.29
CA GLY A 10 -28.37 -19.02 -25.87
C GLY A 10 -28.38 -19.73 -24.51
N VAL A 11 -29.56 -19.80 -23.90
CA VAL A 11 -29.84 -20.54 -22.66
C VAL A 11 -31.03 -21.47 -22.87
N VAL A 12 -30.93 -22.69 -22.33
CA VAL A 12 -32.01 -23.70 -22.39
C VAL A 12 -32.36 -24.17 -20.99
N ASP A 13 -33.62 -24.04 -20.61
CA ASP A 13 -34.20 -24.66 -19.42
C ASP A 13 -35.63 -25.08 -19.76
N LEU A 14 -36.10 -26.20 -19.20
CA LEU A 14 -37.48 -26.66 -19.37
C LEU A 14 -38.49 -25.71 -18.73
N ARG A 15 -38.02 -24.89 -17.77
CA ARG A 15 -38.81 -23.90 -17.04
C ARG A 15 -38.55 -22.52 -17.62
N GLU A 16 -39.57 -21.93 -18.25
CA GLU A 16 -39.46 -20.57 -18.82
C GLU A 16 -39.26 -19.47 -17.76
N ASP A 17 -39.63 -19.77 -16.51
CA ASP A 17 -39.49 -18.92 -15.32
C ASP A 17 -38.19 -19.17 -14.54
N ALA A 18 -37.31 -20.07 -15.01
CA ALA A 18 -36.00 -20.26 -14.40
C ALA A 18 -35.19 -18.95 -14.44
N GLU A 19 -34.45 -18.68 -13.36
CA GLU A 19 -33.67 -17.46 -13.19
C GLU A 19 -32.71 -17.22 -14.36
N ALA A 20 -32.00 -18.25 -14.81
CA ALA A 20 -31.11 -18.17 -15.98
C ALA A 20 -31.85 -17.78 -17.27
N MET A 21 -33.10 -18.24 -17.46
CA MET A 21 -33.93 -17.89 -18.62
C MET A 21 -34.43 -16.45 -18.55
N VAL A 22 -34.81 -15.98 -17.37
CA VAL A 22 -35.25 -14.60 -17.15
C VAL A 22 -34.08 -13.63 -17.40
N THR A 23 -32.94 -13.87 -16.77
CA THR A 23 -31.72 -13.06 -16.94
C THR A 23 -31.26 -13.05 -18.40
N ALA A 24 -31.28 -14.20 -19.07
CA ALA A 24 -30.92 -14.27 -20.49
C ALA A 24 -31.86 -13.44 -21.37
N LYS A 25 -33.18 -13.51 -21.15
CA LYS A 25 -34.16 -12.69 -21.88
C LYS A 25 -33.94 -11.19 -21.65
N GLU A 26 -33.67 -10.77 -20.41
CA GLU A 26 -33.38 -9.37 -20.07
C GLU A 26 -32.13 -8.84 -20.76
N GLN A 27 -31.12 -9.70 -20.94
CA GLN A 27 -29.90 -9.37 -21.69
C GLN A 27 -30.03 -9.56 -23.21
N GLY A 28 -31.21 -9.91 -23.72
CA GLY A 28 -31.46 -10.12 -25.15
C GLY A 28 -30.80 -11.39 -25.71
N VAL A 29 -30.40 -12.32 -24.84
CA VAL A 29 -29.84 -13.63 -25.22
C VAL A 29 -30.99 -14.56 -25.62
N PHE A 30 -30.77 -15.39 -26.65
CA PHE A 30 -31.76 -16.36 -27.10
C PHE A 30 -32.08 -17.37 -25.98
N THR A 31 -33.36 -17.65 -25.77
CA THR A 31 -33.79 -18.63 -24.76
C THR A 31 -34.80 -19.60 -25.36
N THR A 32 -34.71 -20.88 -25.02
CA THR A 32 -35.66 -21.91 -25.49
C THR A 32 -35.88 -22.98 -24.42
N THR A 33 -37.00 -23.70 -24.52
CA THR A 33 -37.28 -24.90 -23.70
C THR A 33 -36.98 -26.20 -24.45
N SER A 34 -36.63 -26.12 -25.74
CA SER A 34 -36.23 -27.24 -26.59
C SER A 34 -34.72 -27.26 -26.81
N MET A 35 -34.12 -28.43 -26.61
CA MET A 35 -32.69 -28.64 -26.82
C MET A 35 -32.33 -28.62 -28.30
N GLU A 36 -33.24 -29.07 -29.17
CA GLU A 36 -33.05 -29.11 -30.62
C GLU A 36 -32.91 -27.69 -31.20
N ALA A 37 -33.72 -26.75 -30.72
CA ALA A 37 -33.64 -25.34 -31.13
C ALA A 37 -32.31 -24.66 -30.77
N LEU A 38 -31.54 -25.22 -29.83
CA LEU A 38 -30.20 -24.73 -29.50
C LEU A 38 -29.21 -24.97 -30.65
N PHE A 39 -29.32 -26.12 -31.32
CA PHE A 39 -28.43 -26.50 -32.42
C PHE A 39 -28.77 -25.82 -33.76
N GLU A 40 -29.86 -25.04 -33.82
CA GLU A 40 -30.12 -24.13 -34.95
C GLU A 40 -29.15 -22.94 -34.98
N LYS A 41 -28.46 -22.67 -33.86
CA LYS A 41 -27.40 -21.67 -33.75
C LYS A 41 -26.04 -22.33 -33.91
N GLU A 42 -25.13 -21.64 -34.59
CA GLU A 42 -23.73 -22.06 -34.64
C GLU A 42 -23.07 -21.70 -33.30
N MET A 43 -22.54 -22.70 -32.60
CA MET A 43 -21.93 -22.55 -31.28
C MET A 43 -20.62 -23.33 -31.22
N ASP A 44 -19.60 -22.75 -30.61
CA ASP A 44 -18.32 -23.43 -30.39
C ASP A 44 -18.37 -24.36 -29.17
N LEU A 45 -19.16 -24.02 -28.15
CA LEU A 45 -19.21 -24.71 -26.86
C LEU A 45 -20.62 -24.73 -26.27
N ILE A 46 -21.07 -25.90 -25.81
CA ILE A 46 -22.27 -26.07 -24.98
C ILE A 46 -21.84 -26.43 -23.55
N ILE A 47 -22.41 -25.72 -22.58
CA ILE A 47 -22.18 -25.95 -21.14
C ILE A 47 -23.41 -26.63 -20.54
N GLU A 48 -23.27 -27.90 -20.21
CA GLU A 48 -24.30 -28.69 -19.54
C GLU A 48 -24.16 -28.54 -18.02
N VAL A 49 -25.12 -27.88 -17.37
CA VAL A 49 -25.09 -27.60 -15.93
C VAL A 49 -26.06 -28.43 -15.10
N THR A 50 -26.89 -29.28 -15.72
CA THR A 50 -27.94 -30.05 -15.05
C THR A 50 -27.39 -31.23 -14.25
N GLY A 51 -26.22 -31.76 -14.64
CA GLY A 51 -25.63 -32.96 -14.06
C GLY A 51 -26.41 -34.24 -14.35
N ASN A 52 -27.35 -34.21 -15.30
CA ASN A 52 -28.18 -35.34 -15.66
C ASN A 52 -27.57 -36.12 -16.83
N GLU A 53 -27.23 -37.39 -16.60
CA GLU A 53 -26.66 -38.26 -17.64
C GLU A 53 -27.58 -38.41 -18.87
N LYS A 54 -28.91 -38.29 -18.71
CA LYS A 54 -29.84 -38.31 -19.85
C LYS A 54 -29.66 -37.07 -20.74
N VAL A 55 -29.53 -35.89 -20.13
CA VAL A 55 -29.28 -34.62 -20.84
C VAL A 55 -27.94 -34.69 -21.57
N LYS A 56 -26.89 -35.16 -20.90
CA LYS A 56 -25.57 -35.34 -21.52
C LYS A 56 -25.61 -36.32 -22.70
N LYS A 57 -26.35 -37.43 -22.58
CA LYS A 57 -26.51 -38.38 -23.68
C LYS A 57 -27.25 -37.77 -24.85
N GLN A 58 -28.35 -37.05 -24.61
CA GLN A 58 -29.10 -36.35 -25.65
C GLN A 58 -28.28 -35.28 -26.35
N LEU A 59 -27.49 -34.48 -25.61
CA LEU A 59 -26.58 -33.50 -26.18
C LEU A 59 -25.56 -34.16 -27.12
N ASN A 60 -24.97 -35.29 -26.72
CA ASN A 60 -24.03 -36.02 -27.58
C ASN A 60 -24.71 -36.64 -28.82
N GLU A 61 -25.98 -37.05 -28.72
CA GLU A 61 -26.74 -37.59 -29.85
C GLU A 61 -27.16 -36.49 -30.84
N LEU A 62 -27.51 -35.29 -30.36
CA LEU A 62 -27.88 -34.14 -31.17
C LEU A 62 -26.68 -33.39 -31.76
N ASN A 63 -25.53 -33.45 -31.09
CA ASN A 63 -24.30 -32.82 -31.54
C ASN A 63 -23.68 -33.58 -32.72
N THR A 64 -24.08 -33.17 -33.93
CA THR A 64 -23.59 -33.71 -35.20
C THR A 64 -22.53 -32.82 -35.87
N GLY A 65 -22.21 -31.67 -35.24
CA GLY A 65 -21.28 -30.66 -35.73
C GLY A 65 -19.95 -30.62 -34.99
N ASN A 66 -19.26 -29.48 -35.07
CA ASN A 66 -17.96 -29.22 -34.42
C ASN A 66 -18.09 -28.54 -33.05
N THR A 67 -19.26 -28.60 -32.41
CA THR A 67 -19.48 -27.98 -31.11
C THR A 67 -18.90 -28.84 -29.98
N ASP A 68 -18.09 -28.27 -29.11
CA ASP A 68 -17.61 -28.97 -27.92
C ASP A 68 -18.68 -29.01 -26.84
N ILE A 69 -18.78 -30.12 -26.10
CA ILE A 69 -19.70 -30.26 -24.96
C ILE A 69 -18.90 -30.34 -23.67
N MET A 70 -19.12 -29.36 -22.80
CA MET A 70 -18.61 -29.38 -21.45
C MET A 70 -19.68 -29.86 -20.46
N GLY A 71 -19.36 -30.93 -19.73
CA GLY A 71 -20.27 -31.49 -18.72
C GLY A 71 -20.28 -30.74 -17.39
N SER A 72 -21.29 -31.06 -16.58
CA SER A 72 -21.56 -30.43 -15.28
C SER A 72 -20.37 -30.35 -14.32
N LYS A 73 -19.49 -31.36 -14.27
CA LYS A 73 -18.31 -31.33 -13.38
C LYS A 73 -17.32 -30.21 -13.76
N SER A 74 -17.06 -30.04 -15.06
CA SER A 74 -16.18 -29.00 -15.56
C SER A 74 -16.84 -27.63 -15.45
N ALA A 75 -18.15 -27.54 -15.70
CA ALA A 75 -18.92 -26.32 -15.47
C ALA A 75 -18.90 -25.88 -14.00
N ALA A 76 -19.09 -26.82 -13.07
CA ALA A 76 -19.03 -26.57 -11.63
C ALA A 76 -17.62 -26.12 -11.20
N LEU A 77 -16.56 -26.73 -11.74
CA LEU A 77 -15.18 -26.26 -11.50
C LEU A 77 -15.00 -24.81 -11.99
N MET A 78 -15.56 -24.48 -13.16
CA MET A 78 -15.53 -23.12 -13.69
C MET A 78 -16.26 -22.11 -12.79
N MET A 79 -17.45 -22.46 -12.30
CA MET A 79 -18.19 -21.62 -11.34
C MET A 79 -17.38 -21.39 -10.07
N ASN A 80 -16.78 -22.44 -9.49
CA ASN A 80 -15.92 -22.29 -8.32
C ASN A 80 -14.71 -21.37 -8.58
N LEU A 81 -14.11 -21.42 -9.77
CA LEU A 81 -13.01 -20.54 -10.14
C LEU A 81 -13.45 -19.09 -10.30
N VAL A 82 -14.67 -18.86 -10.83
CA VAL A 82 -15.26 -17.52 -10.92
C VAL A 82 -15.56 -16.97 -9.52
N ASP A 83 -16.22 -17.76 -8.66
CA ASP A 83 -16.53 -17.38 -7.28
C ASP A 83 -15.25 -17.06 -6.49
N GLN A 84 -14.21 -17.89 -6.62
CA GLN A 84 -12.90 -17.63 -6.02
C GLN A 84 -12.22 -16.39 -6.60
N GLY A 85 -12.40 -16.12 -7.90
CA GLY A 85 -11.89 -14.91 -8.55
C GLY A 85 -12.58 -13.66 -8.04
N GLU A 86 -13.90 -13.69 -7.84
CA GLU A 86 -14.66 -12.59 -7.24
C GLU A 86 -14.26 -12.35 -5.79
N GLU A 87 -14.14 -13.40 -4.98
CA GLU A 87 -13.68 -13.31 -3.58
C GLU A 87 -12.26 -12.73 -3.51
N LEU A 88 -11.35 -13.19 -4.40
CA LEU A 88 -9.99 -12.66 -4.48
C LEU A 88 -9.99 -11.16 -4.83
N ASN A 89 -10.83 -10.73 -5.78
CA ASN A 89 -10.94 -9.32 -6.16
C ASN A 89 -11.48 -8.47 -5.00
N GLN A 90 -12.52 -8.91 -4.30
CA GLN A 90 -13.05 -8.21 -3.13
C GLN A 90 -12.01 -8.09 -2.02
N ASN A 91 -11.25 -9.17 -1.77
CA ASN A 91 -10.16 -9.15 -0.81
C ASN A 91 -9.05 -8.18 -1.24
N LEU A 92 -8.70 -8.15 -2.52
CA LEU A 92 -7.70 -7.24 -3.06
C LEU A 92 -8.11 -5.77 -2.88
N GLU A 93 -9.37 -5.43 -3.19
CA GLU A 93 -9.92 -4.09 -2.96
C GLU A 93 -9.82 -3.68 -1.49
N ALA A 94 -10.19 -4.57 -0.57
CA ALA A 94 -10.08 -4.32 0.87
C ALA A 94 -8.63 -4.06 1.30
N HIS A 95 -7.67 -4.84 0.77
CA HIS A 95 -6.25 -4.65 1.06
C HIS A 95 -5.71 -3.33 0.49
N ILE A 96 -6.14 -2.92 -0.69
CA ILE A 96 -5.78 -1.61 -1.28
C ILE A 96 -6.27 -0.47 -0.39
N HIS A 97 -7.51 -0.54 0.11
CA HIS A 97 -8.03 0.43 1.06
C HIS A 97 -7.22 0.49 2.36
N GLU A 98 -6.82 -0.67 2.89
CA GLU A 98 -5.96 -0.72 4.08
C GLU A 98 -4.57 -0.12 3.83
N VAL A 99 -3.94 -0.43 2.70
CA VAL A 99 -2.65 0.15 2.29
C VAL A 99 -2.72 1.66 2.17
N ASN A 100 -3.79 2.21 1.56
CA ASN A 100 -3.99 3.65 1.47
C ASN A 100 -4.12 4.30 2.85
N ARG A 101 -4.92 3.71 3.75
CA ARG A 101 -5.06 4.20 5.12
C ARG A 101 -3.74 4.18 5.90
N LEU A 102 -2.95 3.12 5.75
CA LEU A 102 -1.63 3.02 6.37
C LEU A 102 -0.65 4.07 5.81
N SER A 103 -0.72 4.33 4.50
CA SER A 103 0.07 5.36 3.84
C SER A 103 -0.24 6.76 4.38
N ASP A 104 -1.53 7.09 4.54
CA ASP A 104 -1.94 8.38 5.12
C ASP A 104 -1.47 8.56 6.58
N ASN A 105 -1.53 7.49 7.39
CA ASN A 105 -1.01 7.52 8.75
C ASN A 105 0.51 7.73 8.78
N LEU A 106 1.24 7.09 7.85
CA LEU A 106 2.69 7.28 7.73
C LEU A 106 3.04 8.72 7.32
N GLU A 107 2.28 9.34 6.41
CA GLU A 107 2.47 10.75 6.05
C GLU A 107 2.32 11.67 7.26
N SER A 108 1.28 11.44 8.10
CA SER A 108 1.10 12.20 9.34
C SER A 108 2.27 12.01 10.30
N PHE A 109 2.73 10.78 10.49
CA PHE A 109 3.85 10.46 11.37
C PHE A 109 5.17 11.09 10.88
N ILE A 110 5.40 11.09 9.57
CA ILE A 110 6.54 11.76 8.94
C ILE A 110 6.47 13.27 9.22
N ALA A 111 5.30 13.90 9.02
CA ALA A 111 5.12 15.33 9.27
C ALA A 111 5.43 15.70 10.74
N ASP A 112 4.95 14.90 11.69
CA ASP A 112 5.23 15.09 13.11
C ASP A 112 6.73 14.95 13.41
N THR A 113 7.38 13.95 12.81
CA THR A 113 8.82 13.71 12.97
C THR A 113 9.64 14.90 12.44
N VAL A 114 9.30 15.42 11.26
CA VAL A 114 9.92 16.64 10.72
C VAL A 114 9.74 17.83 11.66
N GLY A 115 8.54 18.01 12.23
CA GLY A 115 8.29 19.05 13.22
C GLY A 115 9.15 18.92 14.48
N ASN A 116 9.38 17.69 14.96
CA ASN A 116 10.24 17.43 16.11
C ASN A 116 11.73 17.69 15.81
N ILE A 117 12.20 17.34 14.61
CA ILE A 117 13.56 17.66 14.15
C ILE A 117 13.76 19.18 14.16
N GLN A 118 12.80 19.95 13.61
CA GLN A 118 12.88 21.42 13.59
C GLN A 118 12.94 22.03 14.99
N LYS A 119 12.12 21.55 15.93
CA LYS A 119 12.17 21.98 17.34
C LYS A 119 13.52 21.64 17.99
N THR A 120 14.06 20.47 17.70
CA THR A 120 15.36 20.05 18.25
C THR A 120 16.48 20.92 17.71
N ASP A 121 16.45 21.24 16.41
CA ASP A 121 17.40 22.17 15.79
C ASP A 121 17.34 23.58 16.43
N GLU A 122 16.15 24.08 16.77
CA GLU A 122 16.00 25.34 17.51
C GLU A 122 16.63 25.26 18.91
N ILE A 123 16.41 24.16 19.64
CA ILE A 123 17.02 23.92 20.96
C ILE A 123 18.54 23.90 20.86
N VAL A 124 19.10 23.20 19.86
CA VAL A 124 20.55 23.13 19.65
C VAL A 124 21.13 24.51 19.31
N ARG A 125 20.44 25.29 18.47
CA ARG A 125 20.83 26.69 18.18
C ARG A 125 20.84 27.55 19.45
N TYR A 126 19.84 27.39 20.32
CA TYR A 126 19.80 28.09 21.60
C TYR A 126 20.94 27.63 22.53
N MET A 127 21.22 26.33 22.61
CA MET A 127 22.35 25.78 23.36
C MET A 127 23.67 26.38 22.90
N ASN A 128 23.94 26.42 21.59
CA ASN A 128 25.15 27.05 21.04
C ASN A 128 25.29 28.52 21.46
N LYS A 129 24.18 29.26 21.54
CA LYS A 129 24.20 30.64 22.04
C LYS A 129 24.59 30.70 23.52
N VAL A 130 24.03 29.83 24.36
CA VAL A 130 24.36 29.74 25.80
C VAL A 130 25.81 29.31 26.01
N THR A 131 26.29 28.33 25.24
CA THR A 131 27.67 27.85 25.28
C THR A 131 28.64 28.96 24.91
N ASN A 132 28.39 29.68 23.82
CA ASN A 132 29.22 30.83 23.43
C ASN A 132 29.24 31.94 24.50
N GLN A 133 28.09 32.26 25.10
CA GLN A 133 28.02 33.21 26.21
C GLN A 133 28.82 32.73 27.42
N THR A 134 28.73 31.45 27.74
CA THR A 134 29.46 30.81 28.85
C THR A 134 30.97 30.84 28.59
N ASN A 135 31.40 30.59 27.35
CA ASN A 135 32.79 30.67 26.95
C ASN A 135 33.35 32.10 27.12
N ILE A 136 32.58 33.12 26.71
CA ILE A 136 32.94 34.53 26.91
C ILE A 136 33.02 34.88 28.40
N LEU A 137 32.08 34.39 29.23
CA LEU A 137 32.12 34.58 30.68
C LEU A 137 33.37 33.94 31.30
N GLY A 138 33.71 32.72 30.88
CA GLY A 138 34.94 32.04 31.30
C GLY A 138 36.19 32.81 30.89
N LEU A 139 36.22 33.36 29.67
CA LEU A 139 37.32 34.21 29.20
C LEU A 139 37.48 35.47 30.06
N ASN A 140 36.37 36.17 30.34
CA ASN A 140 36.40 37.36 31.18
C ASN A 140 36.87 37.04 32.61
N ALA A 141 36.46 35.90 33.17
CA ALA A 141 36.92 35.43 34.47
C ALA A 141 38.43 35.10 34.45
N SER A 142 38.94 34.49 33.38
CA SER A 142 40.37 34.24 33.19
C SER A 142 41.19 35.54 33.15
N ILE A 143 40.69 36.57 32.45
CA ILE A 143 41.34 37.89 32.38
C ILE A 143 41.39 38.54 33.77
N GLU A 144 40.29 38.54 34.51
CA GLU A 144 40.23 39.17 35.84
C GLU A 144 41.07 38.39 36.87
N ALA A 145 41.10 37.06 36.77
CA ALA A 145 41.98 36.21 37.57
C ALA A 145 43.47 36.52 37.32
N ALA A 146 43.87 36.73 36.06
CA ALA A 146 45.22 37.16 35.72
C ALA A 146 45.55 38.55 36.28
N ARG A 147 44.57 39.48 36.24
CA ARG A 147 44.71 40.83 36.78
C ARG A 147 44.91 40.86 38.30
N ALA A 148 44.26 39.94 39.02
CA ALA A 148 44.42 39.77 40.46
C ALA A 148 45.75 39.12 40.89
N GLY A 149 46.58 38.67 39.94
CA GLY A 149 47.90 38.10 40.20
C GLY A 149 47.83 36.84 41.08
N GLU A 150 48.61 36.79 42.16
CA GLU A 150 48.65 35.64 43.07
C GLU A 150 47.29 35.33 43.71
N ALA A 151 46.50 36.35 44.03
CA ALA A 151 45.18 36.20 44.65
C ALA A 151 44.15 35.57 43.69
N GLY A 152 44.40 35.62 42.37
CA GLY A 152 43.50 35.10 41.33
C GLY A 152 43.78 33.66 40.92
N ARG A 153 44.83 32.99 41.43
CA ARG A 153 45.25 31.65 40.95
C ARG A 153 44.13 30.59 41.02
N GLY A 154 43.33 30.60 42.08
CA GLY A 154 42.19 29.68 42.22
C GLY A 154 41.08 29.96 41.20
N PHE A 155 40.77 31.23 40.95
CA PHE A 155 39.79 31.65 39.96
C PHE A 155 40.23 31.34 38.53
N ALA A 156 41.54 31.41 38.24
CA ALA A 156 42.08 31.04 36.93
C ALA A 156 41.84 29.57 36.58
N VAL A 157 41.93 28.66 37.56
CA VAL A 157 41.63 27.24 37.37
C VAL A 157 40.15 27.04 37.04
N VAL A 158 39.25 27.68 37.80
CA VAL A 158 37.80 27.60 37.57
C VAL A 158 37.44 28.17 36.20
N ALA A 159 38.01 29.32 35.82
CA ALA A 159 37.75 29.95 34.53
C ALA A 159 38.17 29.05 33.35
N LYS A 160 39.32 28.37 33.46
CA LYS A 160 39.78 27.39 32.47
C LYS A 160 38.83 26.19 32.36
N GLU A 161 38.33 25.70 33.49
CA GLU A 161 37.36 24.60 33.50
C GLU A 161 36.04 25.00 32.85
N VAL A 162 35.54 26.22 33.10
CA VAL A 162 34.34 26.76 32.44
C VAL A 162 34.53 26.84 30.92
N GLN A 163 35.69 27.30 30.44
CA GLN A 163 35.99 27.32 29.01
C GLN A 163 36.08 25.91 28.41
N SER A 164 36.67 24.95 29.15
CA SER A 164 36.73 23.54 28.74
C SER A 164 35.32 22.95 28.59
N LEU A 165 34.45 23.15 29.57
CA LEU A 165 33.06 22.70 29.52
C LEU A 165 32.26 23.33 28.38
N ALA A 166 32.50 24.62 28.10
CA ALA A 166 31.87 25.29 26.97
C ALA A 166 32.32 24.66 25.63
N ASN A 167 33.63 24.52 25.41
CA ASN A 167 34.14 23.91 24.19
C ASN A 167 33.62 22.46 24.00
N ASN A 168 33.56 21.68 25.08
CA ASN A 168 32.99 20.33 25.02
C ASN A 168 31.49 20.35 24.66
N SER A 169 30.74 21.34 25.13
CA SER A 169 29.33 21.51 24.81
C SER A 169 29.11 21.88 23.34
N ASP A 170 30.00 22.67 22.74
CA ASP A 170 29.97 22.99 21.30
C ASP A 170 30.18 21.72 20.45
N THR A 171 31.16 20.88 20.80
CA THR A 171 31.40 19.59 20.11
C THR A 171 30.17 18.68 20.17
N LEU A 172 29.53 18.56 21.34
CA LEU A 172 28.31 17.76 21.49
C LEU A 172 27.16 18.31 20.64
N ALA A 173 27.03 19.63 20.52
CA ALA A 173 26.01 20.24 19.67
C ALA A 173 26.26 19.96 18.17
N GLU A 174 27.52 19.94 17.73
CA GLU A 174 27.88 19.51 16.37
C GLU A 174 27.49 18.04 16.10
N GLU A 175 27.74 17.15 17.06
CA GLU A 175 27.32 15.74 16.95
C GLU A 175 25.80 15.60 16.86
N ILE A 176 25.05 16.35 17.69
CA ILE A 176 23.58 16.36 17.62
C ILE A 176 23.11 16.83 16.24
N ASN A 177 23.68 17.91 15.70
CA ASN A 177 23.33 18.41 14.36
C ASN A 177 23.60 17.37 13.27
N SER A 178 24.71 16.64 13.37
CA SER A 178 25.03 15.54 12.44
C SER A 178 23.98 14.42 12.50
N ILE A 179 23.56 14.04 13.71
CA ILE A 179 22.50 13.04 13.90
C ILE A 179 21.16 13.54 13.35
N LEU A 180 20.77 14.79 13.63
CA LEU A 180 19.55 15.38 13.09
C LEU A 180 19.55 15.42 11.56
N GLY A 181 20.71 15.70 10.95
CA GLY A 181 20.88 15.65 9.50
C GLY A 181 20.60 14.26 8.92
N LYS A 182 21.11 13.20 9.56
CA LYS A 182 20.85 11.81 9.14
C LYS A 182 19.38 11.43 9.28
N ILE A 183 18.75 11.78 10.42
CA ILE A 183 17.33 11.50 10.63
C ILE A 183 16.48 12.20 9.55
N LYS A 184 16.86 13.43 9.16
CA LYS A 184 16.17 14.14 8.09
C LYS A 184 16.27 13.40 6.74
N GLU A 185 17.45 12.89 6.40
CA GLU A 185 17.66 12.10 5.18
C GLU A 185 16.84 10.80 5.20
N ASP A 186 16.82 10.08 6.34
CA ASP A 186 16.00 8.88 6.52
C ASP A 186 14.50 9.16 6.33
N VAL A 187 14.04 10.31 6.85
CA VAL A 187 12.64 10.76 6.71
C VAL A 187 12.30 11.10 5.26
N GLU A 188 13.19 11.79 4.54
CA GLU A 188 13.02 12.07 3.11
C GLU A 188 12.94 10.78 2.27
N GLY A 189 13.78 9.80 2.59
CA GLY A 189 13.73 8.47 1.96
C GLY A 189 12.40 7.74 2.23
N THR A 190 11.93 7.78 3.49
CA THR A 190 10.64 7.19 3.87
C THR A 190 9.48 7.87 3.14
N GLN A 191 9.52 9.19 2.99
CA GLN A 191 8.48 9.94 2.27
C GLN A 191 8.39 9.53 0.80
N ALA A 192 9.54 9.29 0.14
CA ALA A 192 9.55 8.78 -1.23
C ALA A 192 8.92 7.39 -1.33
N MET A 193 9.23 6.48 -0.40
CA MET A 193 8.64 5.14 -0.38
C MET A 193 7.12 5.17 -0.19
N VAL A 194 6.60 6.06 0.67
CA VAL A 194 5.15 6.22 0.88
C VAL A 194 4.46 6.72 -0.39
N LYS A 195 5.11 7.63 -1.13
CA LYS A 195 4.60 8.10 -2.42
C LYS A 195 4.50 6.96 -3.45
N ASP A 196 5.57 6.16 -3.56
CA ASP A 196 5.59 5.01 -4.48
C ASP A 196 4.51 3.97 -4.12
N LEU A 197 4.27 3.76 -2.81
CA LEU A 197 3.23 2.88 -2.31
C LEU A 197 1.83 3.34 -2.74
N LYS A 198 1.53 4.64 -2.62
CA LYS A 198 0.25 5.23 -3.09
C LYS A 198 0.08 5.10 -4.60
N GLU A 199 1.13 5.33 -5.37
CA GLU A 199 1.07 5.18 -6.84
C GLU A 199 0.83 3.72 -7.26
N ALA A 200 1.40 2.75 -6.54
CA ALA A 200 1.16 1.33 -6.79
C ALA A 200 -0.29 0.94 -6.43
N ALA A 201 -0.78 1.41 -5.27
CA ALA A 201 -2.15 1.15 -4.81
C ALA A 201 -3.21 1.80 -5.71
N GLY A 202 -2.93 2.94 -6.34
CA GLY A 202 -3.85 3.62 -7.26
C GLY A 202 -3.86 3.08 -8.69
N LYS A 203 -2.94 2.17 -9.05
CA LYS A 203 -2.87 1.51 -10.36
C LYS A 203 -3.49 0.10 -10.36
N ALA A 204 -3.77 -0.45 -9.18
CA ALA A 204 -4.42 -1.73 -8.98
C ALA A 204 -5.94 -1.58 -9.02
#